data_AF-A0A4R5XRQ6-F1
#
_entry.id   AF-A0A4R5XRQ6-F1
#
_cell.length_a   1.000
_cell.length_b   1.000
_cell.length_c   1.000
_cell.angle_alpha   90.00
_cell.angle_beta   90.00
_cell.angle_gamma   90.00
#
_symmetry.space_group_name_H-M   'P 1'
#
loop_
_entity.id
_entity.type
_entity.pdbx_description
1 polymer ?
#
loop_
_entity_poly.entity_id
_entity_poly.type
_entity_poly.pdbx_seq_one_letter_code
_entity_poly.pdbx_strand_id
1 'polypeptide(L)'
;MKKIMIIAFITIIILSVGLFSFIKSNPPLVSGAVGTTEGKKAVLVEIGNKGFSDVEIESVVINKNEQPLTRKLQVSNPIQGLIITDTFNKEASKYGIREIGDVDILPHTSPASQLEKVNNGTATENDKSYGISVVHSKPIHSVNIKYRYLGFAFEESVLIEN
;
A
#
# COMPACT_ATOMS: atom_id res chain seq x y z
N MET A 1 15.94 -5.42 43.21
CA MET A 1 15.49 -4.26 42.40
C MET A 1 16.44 -3.93 41.24
N LYS A 2 17.69 -3.51 41.46
CA LYS A 2 18.64 -3.19 40.35
C LYS A 2 18.85 -4.33 39.34
N LYS A 3 19.06 -5.57 39.79
CA LYS A 3 19.24 -6.74 38.90
C LYS A 3 18.00 -7.05 38.06
N ILE A 4 16.80 -6.93 38.64
CA ILE A 4 15.53 -7.13 37.93
C ILE A 4 15.34 -6.05 36.85
N MET A 5 15.68 -4.80 37.16
CA MET A 5 15.62 -3.70 36.21
C MET A 5 16.59 -3.89 35.04
N ILE A 6 17.81 -4.39 35.29
CA ILE A 6 18.78 -4.72 34.25
C ILE A 6 18.27 -5.86 33.37
N ILE A 7 17.72 -6.93 33.96
CA ILE A 7 17.15 -8.05 33.21
C ILE A 7 15.98 -7.56 32.34
N ALA A 8 15.05 -6.77 32.91
CA ALA A 8 13.93 -6.21 32.16
C ALA A 8 14.42 -5.34 30.98
N PHE A 9 15.43 -4.51 31.19
CA PHE A 9 16.02 -3.67 30.14
C PHE A 9 16.64 -4.51 29.02
N ILE A 10 17.41 -5.54 29.35
CA ILE A 10 18.00 -6.46 28.36
C ILE A 10 16.91 -7.20 27.58
N THR A 11 15.88 -7.68 28.26
CA THR A 11 14.74 -8.36 27.61
C THR A 11 14.04 -7.44 26.63
N ILE A 12 13.79 -6.18 26.99
CA ILE A 12 13.18 -5.19 26.09
C ILE A 12 14.05 -5.00 24.85
N ILE A 13 15.37 -4.83 25.01
CA ILE A 13 16.29 -4.68 23.87
C ILE A 13 16.22 -5.89 22.95
N ILE A 14 16.28 -7.12 23.50
CA ILE A 14 16.22 -8.35 22.70
C ILE A 14 14.90 -8.42 21.92
N LEU A 15 13.77 -8.11 22.57
CA LEU A 15 12.46 -8.09 21.93
C LEU A 15 12.37 -7.02 20.83
N SER A 16 12.90 -5.82 21.07
CA SER A 16 12.92 -4.74 20.06
C SER A 16 13.77 -5.10 18.84
N VAL A 17 14.95 -5.67 19.05
CA VAL A 17 15.83 -6.12 17.96
C VAL A 17 15.19 -7.27 17.19
N GLY A 18 14.56 -8.22 17.90
CA GLY A 18 13.81 -9.32 17.29
C GLY A 18 12.64 -8.82 16.45
N LEU A 19 11.82 -7.91 16.99
CA LEU A 19 10.69 -7.32 16.29
C LEU A 19 11.13 -6.52 15.05
N PHE A 20 12.18 -5.70 15.17
CA PHE A 20 12.73 -4.96 14.05
C PHE A 20 13.19 -5.91 12.92
N SER A 21 13.93 -6.95 13.29
CA SER A 21 14.42 -7.95 12.33
C SER A 21 13.26 -8.70 11.65
N PHE A 22 12.22 -9.03 12.40
CA PHE A 22 11.02 -9.69 11.88
C PHE A 22 10.29 -8.81 10.86
N ILE A 23 10.05 -7.53 11.19
CA ILE A 23 9.37 -6.58 10.30
C ILE A 23 10.19 -6.35 9.03
N LYS A 24 11.52 -6.19 9.17
CA LYS A 24 12.40 -5.98 8.01
C LYS A 24 12.39 -7.15 7.03
N SER A 25 12.31 -8.38 7.54
CA SER A 25 12.21 -9.59 6.71
C SER A 25 10.79 -9.87 6.20
N ASN A 26 9.78 -9.26 6.81
CA ASN A 26 8.37 -9.44 6.47
C ASN A 26 7.70 -8.07 6.30
N PRO A 27 8.06 -7.31 5.25
CA PRO A 27 7.46 -6.00 5.00
C PRO A 27 5.92 -6.13 4.94
N PRO A 28 5.20 -5.20 5.60
CA PRO A 28 3.75 -5.33 5.81
C PRO A 28 2.92 -4.89 4.61
N LEU A 29 3.43 -3.98 3.79
CA LEU A 29 2.78 -3.58 2.55
C LEU A 29 2.98 -4.68 1.51
N VAL A 30 1.92 -5.03 0.80
CA VAL A 30 1.93 -6.01 -0.28
C VAL A 30 1.12 -5.48 -1.46
N SER A 31 1.58 -5.74 -2.68
CA SER A 31 0.85 -5.41 -3.90
C SER A 31 -0.05 -6.57 -4.36
N GLY A 32 -1.11 -6.23 -5.08
CA GLY A 32 -2.07 -7.15 -5.69
C GLY A 32 -2.14 -6.96 -7.20
N ALA A 33 -3.36 -6.87 -7.73
CA ALA A 33 -3.57 -6.68 -9.15
C ALA A 33 -2.98 -5.34 -9.66
N VAL A 34 -2.52 -5.36 -10.91
CA VAL A 34 -2.04 -4.17 -11.62
C VAL A 34 -2.92 -3.92 -12.83
N GLY A 35 -3.47 -2.72 -12.94
CA GLY A 35 -4.27 -2.28 -14.06
C GLY A 35 -3.60 -1.13 -14.81
N THR A 36 -3.67 -1.12 -16.14
CA THR A 36 -3.07 -0.05 -16.95
C THR A 36 -3.99 0.41 -18.08
N THR A 37 -3.85 1.67 -18.50
CA THR A 37 -4.43 2.14 -19.76
C THR A 37 -3.59 1.69 -20.95
N GLU A 38 -4.15 1.82 -22.15
CA GLU A 38 -3.38 1.70 -23.38
C GLU A 38 -2.16 2.63 -23.34
N GLY A 39 -0.99 2.13 -23.75
CA GLY A 39 0.28 2.84 -23.70
C GLY A 39 0.87 3.03 -22.29
N LYS A 40 0.28 2.44 -21.24
CA LYS A 40 0.78 2.42 -19.85
C LYS A 40 1.03 3.80 -19.24
N LYS A 41 0.25 4.79 -19.66
CA LYS A 41 0.38 6.18 -19.18
C LYS A 41 -0.38 6.41 -17.88
N ALA A 42 -1.40 5.61 -17.58
CA ALA A 42 -1.99 5.52 -16.26
C ALA A 42 -1.93 4.08 -15.76
N VAL A 43 -1.52 3.93 -14.50
CA VAL A 43 -1.33 2.67 -13.81
C VAL A 43 -2.06 2.71 -12.47
N LEU A 44 -2.80 1.66 -12.18
CA LEU A 44 -3.35 1.35 -10.87
C LEU A 44 -2.58 0.17 -10.30
N VAL A 45 -2.03 0.31 -9.11
CA VAL A 45 -1.47 -0.79 -8.33
C VAL A 45 -2.36 -1.00 -7.12
N GLU A 46 -3.02 -2.15 -7.04
CA GLU A 46 -3.70 -2.57 -5.83
C GLU A 46 -2.66 -2.82 -4.74
N ILE A 47 -2.90 -2.27 -3.56
CA ILE A 47 -2.01 -2.43 -2.40
C ILE A 47 -2.82 -2.77 -1.16
N GLY A 48 -2.17 -3.38 -0.18
CA GLY A 48 -2.77 -3.60 1.11
C GLY A 48 -1.75 -3.97 2.16
N ASN A 49 -2.22 -4.06 3.40
CA ASN A 49 -1.37 -4.23 4.56
C ASN A 49 -1.69 -5.57 5.24
N LYS A 50 -0.71 -6.48 5.26
CA LYS A 50 -0.78 -7.78 5.97
C LYS A 50 -0.29 -7.69 7.42
N GLY A 51 0.20 -6.53 7.84
CA GLY A 51 0.66 -6.24 9.20
C GLY A 51 -0.49 -6.06 10.19
N PHE A 52 -0.12 -5.67 11.40
CA PHE A 52 -1.01 -5.48 12.56
C PHE A 52 -1.16 -4.02 12.99
N SER A 53 -0.45 -3.11 12.33
CA SER A 53 -0.52 -1.66 12.53
C SER A 53 -0.72 -0.97 11.18
N ASP A 54 -0.97 0.33 11.18
CA ASP A 54 -1.23 1.08 9.96
C ASP A 54 0.06 1.29 9.13
N VAL A 55 -0.09 1.40 7.81
CA VAL A 55 0.99 1.78 6.89
C VAL A 55 0.71 3.18 6.34
N GLU A 56 1.67 4.09 6.52
CA GLU A 56 1.63 5.44 5.98
C GLU A 56 2.35 5.46 4.62
N ILE A 57 1.67 5.82 3.52
CA ILE A 57 2.33 5.99 2.22
C ILE A 57 2.96 7.38 2.17
N GLU A 58 4.28 7.45 2.12
CA GLU A 58 5.02 8.72 2.12
C GLU A 58 5.13 9.31 0.70
N SER A 59 5.49 8.47 -0.27
CA SER A 59 5.66 8.93 -1.65
C SER A 59 5.57 7.79 -2.64
N VAL A 60 5.25 8.16 -3.87
CA VAL A 60 5.16 7.24 -5.00
C VAL A 60 5.94 7.86 -6.15
N VAL A 61 6.93 7.13 -6.65
CA VAL A 61 7.73 7.50 -7.82
C VAL A 61 7.65 6.39 -8.86
N ILE A 62 8.00 6.70 -10.10
CA ILE A 62 7.87 5.76 -11.22
C ILE A 62 9.19 5.58 -11.95
N ASN A 63 9.35 4.45 -12.63
CA ASN A 63 10.52 4.14 -13.44
C ASN A 63 11.82 4.36 -12.63
N LYS A 64 12.79 5.10 -13.19
CA LYS A 64 14.06 5.44 -12.55
C LYS A 64 13.91 6.65 -11.61
N ASN A 65 12.98 6.57 -10.65
CA ASN A 65 12.66 7.62 -9.67
C ASN A 65 12.13 8.93 -10.29
N GLU A 66 11.45 8.85 -11.43
CA GLU A 66 10.73 9.98 -12.02
C GLU A 66 9.50 10.32 -11.17
N GLN A 67 9.21 11.62 -11.06
CA GLN A 67 7.99 12.09 -10.43
C GLN A 67 6.83 11.95 -11.43
N PRO A 68 5.72 11.28 -11.04
CA PRO A 68 4.56 11.21 -11.91
C PRO A 68 3.86 12.58 -12.01
N LEU A 69 3.13 12.79 -13.10
CA LEU A 69 2.28 13.99 -13.26
C LEU A 69 1.17 14.01 -12.21
N THR A 70 0.57 12.85 -11.97
CA THR A 70 -0.47 12.68 -10.96
C THR A 70 -0.21 11.40 -10.17
N ARG A 71 -0.38 11.46 -8.85
CA ARG A 71 -0.45 10.30 -7.97
C ARG A 71 -1.62 10.48 -7.01
N LYS A 72 -2.42 9.43 -6.82
CA LYS A 72 -3.56 9.43 -5.90
C LYS A 72 -3.65 8.09 -5.18
N LEU A 73 -4.23 8.12 -3.99
CA LEU A 73 -4.71 6.92 -3.31
C LEU A 73 -6.20 6.75 -3.59
N GLN A 74 -6.63 5.54 -3.89
CA GLN A 74 -8.04 5.15 -3.95
C GLN A 74 -8.37 4.38 -2.68
N VAL A 75 -9.47 4.75 -2.03
CA VAL A 75 -10.01 4.04 -0.86
C VAL A 75 -11.43 3.62 -1.19
N SER A 76 -11.60 2.33 -1.48
CA SER A 76 -12.91 1.74 -1.81
C SER A 76 -13.13 0.48 -0.97
N ASN A 77 -13.93 -0.45 -1.48
CA ASN A 77 -14.20 -1.76 -0.88
C ASN A 77 -14.09 -2.85 -1.97
N PRO A 78 -13.95 -4.12 -1.58
CA PRO A 78 -13.75 -5.21 -2.53
C PRO A 78 -14.93 -5.44 -3.49
N ILE A 79 -16.15 -5.04 -3.11
CA ILE A 79 -17.36 -5.20 -3.93
C ILE A 79 -17.39 -4.17 -5.06
N GLN A 80 -17.09 -2.91 -4.74
CA GLN A 80 -17.03 -1.82 -5.71
C GLN A 80 -15.77 -1.90 -6.58
N GLY A 81 -14.66 -2.36 -6.01
CA GLY A 81 -13.38 -2.44 -6.67
C GLY A 81 -12.69 -1.08 -6.84
N LEU A 82 -11.69 -1.07 -7.70
CA LEU A 82 -10.84 0.08 -7.98
C LEU A 82 -10.92 0.43 -9.47
N ILE A 83 -10.59 1.68 -9.83
CA ILE A 83 -10.65 2.13 -11.23
C ILE A 83 -9.28 2.47 -11.81
N ILE A 84 -9.13 2.19 -13.10
CA ILE A 84 -8.00 2.66 -13.90
C ILE A 84 -8.47 3.93 -14.62
N THR A 85 -7.83 5.06 -14.38
CA THR A 85 -8.19 6.35 -14.99
C THR A 85 -7.01 7.29 -15.07
N ASP A 86 -7.04 8.19 -16.06
CA ASP A 86 -6.07 9.27 -16.29
C ASP A 86 -6.65 10.67 -16.03
N THR A 87 -7.97 10.81 -15.85
CA THR A 87 -8.65 12.13 -15.81
C THR A 87 -9.23 12.51 -14.44
N PHE A 88 -9.26 11.60 -13.45
CA PHE A 88 -9.74 11.81 -12.06
C PHE A 88 -10.97 12.74 -11.95
N ASN A 89 -11.93 12.58 -12.84
CA ASN A 89 -13.12 13.41 -12.94
C ASN A 89 -14.16 13.08 -11.84
N LYS A 90 -15.37 13.64 -11.95
CA LYS A 90 -16.47 13.38 -10.99
C LYS A 90 -16.85 11.90 -10.88
N GLU A 91 -16.68 11.11 -11.94
CA GLU A 91 -16.91 9.66 -11.88
C GLU A 91 -15.86 8.97 -11.03
N ALA A 92 -14.59 9.36 -11.20
CA ALA A 92 -13.50 8.82 -10.40
C ALA A 92 -13.66 9.12 -8.91
N SER A 93 -14.23 10.27 -8.55
CA SER A 93 -14.47 10.65 -7.15
C SER A 93 -15.31 9.62 -6.36
N LYS A 94 -16.13 8.80 -7.05
CA LYS A 94 -16.92 7.71 -6.44
C LYS A 94 -16.05 6.59 -5.87
N TYR A 95 -14.79 6.48 -6.29
CA TYR A 95 -13.84 5.45 -5.86
C TYR A 95 -12.90 5.94 -4.76
N GLY A 96 -13.32 6.97 -4.01
CA GLY A 96 -12.62 7.42 -2.82
C GLY A 96 -11.21 7.94 -3.10
N ILE A 97 -11.07 8.76 -4.14
CA ILE A 97 -9.79 9.41 -4.49
C ILE A 97 -9.35 10.33 -3.33
N ARG A 98 -8.10 10.17 -2.92
CA ARG A 98 -7.41 10.91 -1.85
C ARG A 98 -5.99 11.27 -2.29
N GLU A 99 -5.39 12.26 -1.64
CA GLU A 99 -3.96 12.49 -1.83
C GLU A 99 -3.15 11.41 -1.12
N ILE A 100 -1.92 11.21 -1.60
CA ILE A 100 -0.94 10.39 -0.87
C ILE A 100 -0.60 11.11 0.44
N GLY A 101 -0.72 10.40 1.56
CA GLY A 101 -0.50 10.92 2.91
C GLY A 101 -1.78 11.35 3.65
N ASP A 102 -2.94 11.38 2.99
CA ASP A 102 -4.21 11.73 3.65
C ASP A 102 -4.82 10.59 4.47
N VAL A 103 -4.52 9.34 4.08
CA VAL A 103 -5.13 8.13 4.64
C VAL A 103 -4.08 7.05 4.79
N ASP A 104 -4.09 6.38 5.94
CA ASP A 104 -3.25 5.23 6.20
C ASP A 104 -3.91 3.93 5.69
N ILE A 105 -3.07 2.98 5.30
CA ILE A 105 -3.50 1.64 4.87
C ILE A 105 -3.71 0.79 6.12
N LEU A 106 -4.98 0.57 6.47
CA LEU A 106 -5.36 -0.20 7.66
C LEU A 106 -4.83 -1.64 7.62
N PRO A 107 -4.53 -2.27 8.77
CA PRO A 107 -4.08 -3.65 8.84
C PRO A 107 -5.13 -4.64 8.31
N HIS A 108 -4.68 -5.84 7.96
CA HIS A 108 -5.52 -6.93 7.45
C HIS A 108 -6.30 -6.58 6.18
N THR A 109 -5.69 -5.79 5.30
CA THR A 109 -6.28 -5.32 4.04
C THR A 109 -5.53 -5.85 2.82
N SER A 110 -4.75 -6.93 2.98
CA SER A 110 -3.97 -7.50 1.88
C SER A 110 -4.88 -7.87 0.70
N PRO A 111 -4.48 -7.59 -0.56
CA PRO A 111 -5.30 -7.88 -1.73
C PRO A 111 -5.76 -9.34 -1.81
N ALA A 112 -4.87 -10.27 -1.48
CA ALA A 112 -5.19 -11.69 -1.42
C ALA A 112 -6.32 -12.02 -0.42
N SER A 113 -6.30 -11.41 0.78
CA SER A 113 -7.36 -11.62 1.77
C SER A 113 -8.69 -11.00 1.35
N GLN A 114 -8.65 -9.87 0.66
CA GLN A 114 -9.86 -9.23 0.13
C GLN A 114 -10.46 -10.05 -1.01
N LEU A 115 -9.64 -10.59 -1.90
CA LEU A 115 -10.07 -11.49 -2.97
C LEU A 115 -10.70 -12.78 -2.40
N GLU A 116 -10.13 -13.35 -1.33
CA GLU A 116 -10.72 -14.50 -0.65
C GLU A 116 -12.13 -14.18 -0.10
N LYS A 117 -12.32 -13.01 0.51
CA LYS A 117 -13.65 -12.55 0.96
C LYS A 117 -14.64 -12.43 -0.19
N VAL A 118 -14.20 -11.89 -1.34
CA VAL A 118 -15.05 -11.78 -2.54
C VAL A 118 -15.44 -13.17 -3.04
N ASN A 119 -14.48 -14.08 -3.18
CA ASN A 119 -14.73 -15.45 -3.66
C ASN A 119 -15.65 -16.25 -2.73
N ASN A 120 -15.54 -16.04 -1.42
CA ASN A 120 -16.37 -16.69 -0.42
C ASN A 120 -17.73 -15.98 -0.20
N GLY A 121 -17.99 -14.87 -0.87
CA GLY A 121 -19.21 -14.07 -0.69
C GLY A 121 -19.33 -13.41 0.70
N THR A 122 -18.22 -13.22 1.40
CA THR A 122 -18.16 -12.62 2.74
C THR A 122 -17.66 -11.18 2.74
N ALA A 123 -17.29 -10.64 1.56
CA ALA A 123 -16.93 -9.23 1.40
C ALA A 123 -18.12 -8.31 1.70
N THR A 124 -17.85 -7.18 2.33
CA THR A 124 -18.84 -6.18 2.74
C THR A 124 -18.43 -4.78 2.30
N GLU A 125 -19.37 -3.83 2.28
CA GLU A 125 -19.08 -2.42 1.99
C GLU A 125 -18.20 -1.73 3.07
N ASN A 126 -18.12 -2.33 4.26
CA ASN A 126 -17.30 -1.86 5.36
C ASN A 126 -15.83 -2.27 5.21
N ASP A 127 -15.54 -3.31 4.42
CA ASP A 127 -14.18 -3.69 4.09
C ASP A 127 -13.49 -2.59 3.29
N LYS A 128 -12.17 -2.50 3.41
CA LYS A 128 -11.36 -1.48 2.74
C LYS A 128 -10.41 -2.12 1.74
N SER A 129 -10.44 -1.59 0.53
CA SER A 129 -9.49 -1.89 -0.54
C SER A 129 -8.76 -0.61 -0.94
N TYR A 130 -7.47 -0.73 -1.22
CA TYR A 130 -6.60 0.40 -1.52
C TYR A 130 -5.93 0.22 -2.87
N GLY A 131 -5.80 1.33 -3.59
CA GLY A 131 -5.08 1.37 -4.86
C GLY A 131 -4.26 2.64 -4.98
N ILE A 132 -3.05 2.53 -5.50
CA ILE A 132 -2.24 3.68 -5.90
C ILE A 132 -2.46 3.89 -7.39
N SER A 133 -2.98 5.06 -7.75
CA SER A 133 -3.13 5.47 -9.13
C SER A 133 -2.06 6.47 -9.52
N VAL A 134 -1.38 6.22 -10.62
CA VAL A 134 -0.28 7.03 -11.11
C VAL A 134 -0.49 7.35 -12.59
N VAL A 135 -0.29 8.61 -12.97
CA VAL A 135 -0.40 9.07 -14.36
C VAL A 135 0.88 9.78 -14.76
N HIS A 136 1.36 9.50 -15.97
CA HIS A 136 2.53 10.13 -16.55
C HIS A 136 2.39 10.32 -18.05
N SER A 137 3.23 11.20 -18.62
CA SER A 137 3.25 11.46 -20.07
C SER A 137 3.87 10.31 -20.88
N LYS A 138 4.75 9.52 -20.25
CA LYS A 138 5.47 8.39 -20.84
C LYS A 138 4.98 7.06 -20.24
N PRO A 139 5.18 5.93 -20.93
CA PRO A 139 4.89 4.61 -20.37
C PRO A 139 5.55 4.40 -19.01
N ILE A 140 4.76 3.85 -18.08
CA ILE A 140 5.19 3.47 -16.74
C ILE A 140 5.53 1.97 -16.76
N HIS A 141 6.76 1.65 -16.37
CA HIS A 141 7.31 0.30 -16.30
C HIS A 141 7.52 -0.16 -14.86
N SER A 142 7.66 0.76 -13.91
CA SER A 142 7.71 0.44 -12.50
C SER A 142 7.07 1.54 -11.66
N VAL A 143 6.51 1.15 -10.52
CA VAL A 143 5.98 2.03 -9.48
C VAL A 143 6.71 1.67 -8.19
N ASN A 144 7.45 2.63 -7.63
CA ASN A 144 8.15 2.47 -6.36
C ASN A 144 7.39 3.25 -5.28
N ILE A 145 6.97 2.55 -4.25
CA ILE A 145 6.12 3.04 -3.17
C ILE A 145 6.98 3.11 -1.92
N LYS A 146 7.20 4.31 -1.41
CA LYS A 146 7.89 4.54 -0.14
C LYS A 146 6.87 4.73 0.95
N TYR A 147 7.05 4.00 2.04
CA TYR A 147 6.06 3.97 3.11
C TYR A 147 6.71 3.80 4.48
N ARG A 148 5.98 4.19 5.51
CA ARG A 148 6.33 4.02 6.92
C ARG A 148 5.46 2.96 7.57
N TYR A 149 6.10 2.15 8.42
CA TYR A 149 5.40 1.22 9.30
C TYR A 149 6.12 1.14 10.64
N LEU A 150 5.38 1.41 11.73
CA LEU A 150 5.94 1.48 13.09
C LEU A 150 7.17 2.40 13.20
N GLY A 151 7.16 3.50 12.43
CA GLY A 151 8.25 4.49 12.39
C GLY A 151 9.44 4.12 11.49
N PHE A 152 9.46 2.93 10.89
CA PHE A 152 10.52 2.51 9.97
C PHE A 152 10.13 2.79 8.52
N ALA A 153 11.07 3.29 7.73
CA ALA A 153 10.89 3.54 6.31
C ALA A 153 11.20 2.28 5.49
N PHE A 154 10.36 2.02 4.49
CA PHE A 154 10.45 0.89 3.57
C PHE A 154 10.18 1.35 2.14
N GLU A 155 10.52 0.49 1.19
CA GLU A 155 10.26 0.69 -0.24
C GLU A 155 9.76 -0.62 -0.85
N GLU A 156 8.64 -0.54 -1.56
CA GLU A 156 8.08 -1.62 -2.36
C GLU A 156 8.12 -1.23 -3.84
N SER A 157 8.66 -2.09 -4.70
CA SER A 157 8.78 -1.83 -6.13
C SER A 157 7.93 -2.80 -6.93
N VAL A 158 6.97 -2.26 -7.67
CA VAL A 158 6.05 -3.05 -8.51
C VAL A 158 6.42 -2.85 -9.97
N LEU A 159 6.76 -3.94 -10.66
CA LEU A 159 7.04 -3.95 -12.09
C LEU A 159 5.74 -4.09 -12.89
N ILE A 160 5.63 -3.34 -13.98
CA ILE A 160 4.46 -3.33 -14.85
C ILE A 160 4.77 -4.14 -16.11
N GLU A 161 4.33 -5.40 -16.11
CA GLU A 161 4.56 -6.35 -17.21
C GLU A 161 3.92 -5.89 -18.53
N ASN A 162 4.46 -6.40 -19.65
CA ASN A 162 4.05 -6.08 -21.02
C ASN A 162 2.81 -6.82 -21.48
#